data_AF-A0A0W8IJA8-F1
#
_entry.id   AF-A0A0W8IJA8-F1
#
_cell.length_a   1.000
_cell.length_b   1.000
_cell.length_c   1.000
_cell.angle_alpha   90.00
_cell.angle_beta   90.00
_cell.angle_gamma   90.00
#
_symmetry.space_group_name_H-M   'P 1'
#
loop_
_entity.id
_entity.type
_entity.pdbx_description
1 polymer ?
#
loop_
_entity_poly.entity_id
_entity_poly.type
_entity_poly.pdbx_seq_one_letter_code
_entity_poly.pdbx_strand_id
1 'polypeptide(L)'
;MSTTEPAAAAVLEPLKKRLIAVWSLWSWGNATVSAVMVTFVFGTYIADAVGPGGQGTQYLTTANTIAGLIIALTAPVIGQRADNGGQRRRWLALNTLIVVALVAACFFVKPDQAYLVLGVTLMATMTLFDEFANLNYNSMITDIADSPRMGRVSGVGWGSGYLGGIVILAIVYFGLVAGEPPHLFGLGEDEMVNVRAVALVAAAWFLIFSLPLLLTPLKTADQEVVQERVSILESYRRLLGLILGLWREDRNTFWFLVSSAIYRDGLSAVFTYGAILGVTVFGFTTSDILLFGIAGNVAAALGAFIGGWFDDRVGPRRVIATCVIALILTAGLLYFLDVERSLGGFVITPTGGLLGLRADAVRVRRAGAVILPGLPRPAGPAQPGRRALRPLRHGGTQRVLPDPRTDRAAALQRRRQRQGDHPRGGGDPEHRAGHPGAGAQSHRAGKDARAPGAQPQLTRVSGSADDRAVEVRVAA
;
A
#
# COMPACT_ATOMS: atom_id res chain seq x y z
N MET A 1 -39.25 49.48 -7.22
CA MET A 1 -38.85 48.76 -5.99
C MET A 1 -39.17 47.29 -6.19
N SER A 2 -38.22 46.50 -6.67
CA SER A 2 -38.35 45.04 -6.77
C SER A 2 -37.90 44.44 -5.44
N THR A 3 -38.84 43.91 -4.68
CA THR A 3 -38.58 43.16 -3.45
C THR A 3 -37.85 41.88 -3.81
N THR A 4 -36.55 41.81 -3.54
CA THR A 4 -35.80 40.56 -3.49
C THR A 4 -36.33 39.75 -2.30
N GLU A 5 -37.11 38.71 -2.60
CA GLU A 5 -37.45 37.67 -1.64
C GLU A 5 -36.14 37.11 -1.06
N PRO A 6 -35.99 37.03 0.27
CA PRO A 6 -34.83 36.38 0.86
C PRO A 6 -34.87 34.90 0.46
N ALA A 7 -33.82 34.45 -0.25
CA ALA A 7 -33.64 33.06 -0.61
C ALA A 7 -33.86 32.19 0.63
N ALA A 8 -34.94 31.40 0.62
CA ALA A 8 -35.29 30.51 1.71
C ALA A 8 -34.04 29.68 2.06
N ALA A 9 -33.53 29.85 3.29
CA ALA A 9 -32.40 29.08 3.77
C ALA A 9 -32.73 27.61 3.58
N ALA A 10 -32.03 26.94 2.66
CA ALA A 10 -32.26 25.54 2.34
C ALA A 10 -32.20 24.76 3.65
N VAL A 11 -33.36 24.24 4.09
CA VAL A 11 -33.46 23.43 5.29
C VAL A 11 -32.68 22.16 5.00
N LEU A 12 -31.45 22.09 5.51
CA LEU A 12 -30.60 20.92 5.34
C LEU A 12 -31.32 19.71 5.92
N GLU A 13 -31.55 18.67 5.10
CA GLU A 13 -32.11 17.43 5.62
C GLU A 13 -31.23 16.88 6.74
N PRO A 14 -31.81 16.28 7.80
CA PRO A 14 -31.03 15.68 8.87
C PRO A 14 -30.20 14.51 8.31
N LEU A 15 -28.91 14.48 8.65
CA LEU A 15 -28.02 13.38 8.26
C LEU A 15 -28.61 12.04 8.69
N LYS A 16 -28.69 11.11 7.75
CA LYS A 16 -29.11 9.73 8.01
C LYS A 16 -27.97 9.00 8.72
N LYS A 17 -27.82 9.23 10.03
CA LYS A 17 -26.73 8.67 10.87
C LYS A 17 -26.57 7.16 10.70
N ARG A 18 -27.70 6.43 10.58
CA ARG A 18 -27.71 4.98 10.32
C ARG A 18 -27.04 4.63 8.99
N LEU A 19 -27.26 5.43 7.95
CA LEU A 19 -26.68 5.21 6.63
C LEU A 19 -25.17 5.48 6.63
N ILE A 20 -24.75 6.56 7.31
CA ILE A 20 -23.33 6.86 7.53
C ILE A 20 -22.65 5.71 8.27
N ALA A 21 -23.28 5.19 9.33
CA ALA A 21 -22.71 4.07 10.09
C ALA A 21 -22.57 2.80 9.24
N VAL A 22 -23.62 2.43 8.49
CA VAL A 22 -23.60 1.26 7.59
C VAL A 22 -22.55 1.41 6.48
N TRP A 23 -22.45 2.60 5.89
CA TRP A 23 -21.41 2.90 4.89
C TRP A 23 -20.01 2.86 5.52
N SER A 24 -19.83 3.41 6.71
CA SER A 24 -18.53 3.41 7.41
C SER A 24 -18.08 2.01 7.86
N LEU A 25 -19.03 1.08 8.08
CA LEU A 25 -18.71 -0.33 8.42
C LEU A 25 -18.03 -1.07 7.27
N TRP A 26 -18.31 -0.71 6.02
CA TRP A 26 -17.58 -1.31 4.89
C TRP A 26 -16.11 -0.92 4.90
N SER A 27 -15.79 0.37 5.11
CA SER A 27 -14.40 0.84 5.27
C SER A 27 -13.70 0.20 6.48
N TRP A 28 -14.42 0.07 7.60
CA TRP A 28 -13.95 -0.67 8.79
C TRP A 28 -13.60 -2.14 8.48
N GLY A 29 -14.40 -2.79 7.62
CA GLY A 29 -14.11 -4.12 7.13
C GLY A 29 -12.94 -4.16 6.14
N ASN A 30 -12.90 -3.22 5.19
CA ASN A 30 -11.88 -3.17 4.13
C ASN A 30 -10.48 -2.85 4.66
N ALA A 31 -10.39 -2.27 5.86
CA ALA A 31 -9.14 -2.02 6.55
C ALA A 31 -8.24 -3.26 6.66
N THR A 32 -8.79 -4.47 6.62
CA THR A 32 -8.00 -5.71 6.61
C THR A 32 -7.18 -5.86 5.34
N VAL A 33 -7.71 -5.46 4.19
CA VAL A 33 -7.00 -5.51 2.92
C VAL A 33 -5.80 -4.56 2.96
N SER A 34 -6.03 -3.29 3.30
CA SER A 34 -4.97 -2.28 3.31
C SER A 34 -3.95 -2.49 4.45
N ALA A 35 -4.41 -2.67 5.69
CA ALA A 35 -3.51 -2.74 6.85
C ALA A 35 -2.90 -4.12 7.04
N VAL A 36 -3.71 -5.19 6.99
CA VAL A 36 -3.24 -6.54 7.33
C VAL A 36 -2.60 -7.22 6.13
N MET A 37 -3.30 -7.23 4.99
CA MET A 37 -2.85 -7.98 3.82
C MET A 37 -1.74 -7.24 3.07
N VAL A 38 -1.93 -5.97 2.73
CA VAL A 38 -0.94 -5.22 1.94
C VAL A 38 0.24 -4.76 2.79
N THR A 39 -0.02 -4.17 3.97
CA THR A 39 1.01 -3.42 4.69
C THR A 39 1.75 -4.23 5.75
N PHE A 40 1.09 -4.57 6.87
CA PHE A 40 1.80 -4.93 8.10
C PHE A 40 2.08 -6.41 8.29
N VAL A 41 1.28 -7.32 7.68
CA VAL A 41 1.38 -8.75 7.99
C VAL A 41 1.65 -9.60 6.75
N PHE A 42 0.74 -9.61 5.77
CA PHE A 42 0.88 -10.55 4.67
C PHE A 42 1.89 -10.07 3.61
N GLY A 43 1.97 -8.77 3.33
CA GLY A 43 2.99 -8.19 2.46
C GLY A 43 4.42 -8.43 2.98
N THR A 44 4.64 -8.29 4.28
CA THR A 44 5.93 -8.59 4.94
C THR A 44 6.23 -10.09 4.94
N TYR A 45 5.21 -10.94 5.17
CA TYR A 45 5.32 -12.40 5.03
C TYR A 45 5.75 -12.84 3.62
N ILE A 46 5.15 -12.29 2.56
CA ILE A 46 5.58 -12.58 1.19
C ILE A 46 7.00 -12.07 0.93
N ALA A 47 7.33 -10.87 1.42
CA ALA A 47 8.62 -10.23 1.19
C ALA A 47 9.79 -10.95 1.85
N ASP A 48 9.60 -11.49 3.06
CA ASP A 48 10.68 -12.07 3.85
C ASP A 48 10.63 -13.61 3.91
N ALA A 49 9.48 -14.18 4.27
CA ALA A 49 9.37 -15.63 4.49
C ALA A 49 9.18 -16.44 3.20
N VAL A 50 8.37 -15.95 2.25
CA VAL A 50 8.10 -16.66 0.98
C VAL A 50 9.16 -16.36 -0.08
N GLY A 51 9.60 -15.10 -0.17
CA GLY A 51 10.60 -14.65 -1.15
C GLY A 51 11.85 -14.04 -0.51
N PRO A 52 12.63 -14.79 0.28
CA PRO A 52 13.80 -14.25 0.97
C PRO A 52 14.85 -13.68 0.00
N GLY A 53 15.73 -12.81 0.52
CA GLY A 53 16.81 -12.21 -0.26
C GLY A 53 16.36 -11.11 -1.23
N GLY A 54 15.22 -10.47 -0.96
CA GLY A 54 14.68 -9.35 -1.74
C GLY A 54 13.84 -9.77 -2.95
N GLN A 55 13.76 -11.07 -3.26
CA GLN A 55 12.92 -11.59 -4.34
C GLN A 55 11.44 -11.31 -4.10
N GLY A 56 10.96 -11.47 -2.86
CA GLY A 56 9.57 -11.24 -2.48
C GLY A 56 9.15 -9.80 -2.72
N THR A 57 9.96 -8.84 -2.27
CA THR A 57 9.76 -7.41 -2.54
C THR A 57 9.76 -7.11 -4.04
N GLN A 58 10.74 -7.63 -4.80
CA GLN A 58 10.81 -7.40 -6.25
C GLN A 58 9.57 -7.91 -6.99
N TYR A 59 9.11 -9.12 -6.66
CA TYR A 59 7.93 -9.72 -7.29
C TYR A 59 6.66 -8.98 -6.90
N LEU A 60 6.49 -8.61 -5.62
CA LEU A 60 5.37 -7.78 -5.15
C LEU A 60 5.31 -6.45 -5.91
N THR A 61 6.44 -5.72 -5.99
CA THR A 61 6.50 -4.44 -6.71
C THR A 61 6.19 -4.60 -8.19
N THR A 62 6.70 -5.66 -8.83
CA THR A 62 6.43 -5.95 -10.24
C THR A 62 4.95 -6.25 -10.47
N ALA A 63 4.35 -7.09 -9.62
CA ALA A 63 2.94 -7.46 -9.76
C ALA A 63 2.00 -6.29 -9.44
N ASN A 64 2.33 -5.46 -8.44
CA ASN A 64 1.60 -4.22 -8.17
C ASN A 64 1.71 -3.22 -9.32
N THR A 65 2.86 -3.15 -10.00
CA THR A 65 3.01 -2.33 -11.21
C THR A 65 2.11 -2.82 -12.34
N ILE A 66 2.05 -4.13 -12.56
CA ILE A 66 1.16 -4.74 -13.55
C ILE A 66 -0.31 -4.49 -13.19
N ALA A 67 -0.69 -4.69 -11.92
CA ALA A 67 -2.04 -4.42 -11.43
C ALA A 67 -2.39 -2.93 -11.60
N GLY A 68 -1.50 -2.02 -11.24
CA GLY A 68 -1.65 -0.57 -11.43
C GLY A 68 -1.85 -0.18 -12.88
N LEU A 69 -1.13 -0.82 -13.82
CA LEU A 69 -1.35 -0.61 -15.25
C LEU A 69 -2.73 -1.10 -15.69
N ILE A 70 -3.19 -2.26 -15.22
CA ILE A 70 -4.53 -2.77 -15.50
C ILE A 70 -5.59 -1.82 -14.93
N ILE A 71 -5.42 -1.33 -13.70
CA ILE A 71 -6.29 -0.33 -13.08
C ILE A 71 -6.32 0.92 -13.96
N ALA A 72 -5.17 1.46 -14.35
CA ALA A 72 -5.10 2.68 -15.17
C ALA A 72 -5.83 2.53 -16.52
N LEU A 73 -5.74 1.35 -17.16
CA LEU A 73 -6.42 1.06 -18.42
C LEU A 73 -7.93 0.79 -18.25
N THR A 74 -8.37 0.33 -17.08
CA THR A 74 -9.77 -0.04 -16.83
C THR A 74 -10.55 1.06 -16.09
N ALA A 75 -9.87 1.95 -15.37
CA ALA A 75 -10.45 3.03 -14.57
C ALA A 75 -11.43 3.93 -15.36
N PRO A 76 -11.15 4.37 -16.61
CA PRO A 76 -12.12 5.18 -17.37
C PRO A 76 -13.43 4.45 -17.66
N VAL A 77 -13.34 3.14 -17.92
CA VAL A 77 -14.51 2.30 -18.25
C VAL A 77 -15.31 1.98 -17.00
N ILE A 78 -14.63 1.67 -15.89
CA ILE A 78 -15.26 1.32 -14.63
C ILE A 78 -15.85 2.55 -13.95
N GLY A 79 -15.14 3.67 -13.93
CA GLY A 79 -15.61 4.94 -13.37
C GLY A 79 -16.89 5.42 -14.03
N GLN A 80 -16.96 5.44 -15.37
CA GLN A 80 -18.19 5.78 -16.09
C GLN A 80 -19.35 4.83 -15.79
N ARG A 81 -19.07 3.54 -15.54
CA ARG A 81 -20.11 2.57 -15.15
C ARG A 81 -20.55 2.75 -13.69
N ALA A 82 -19.65 3.13 -12.81
CA ALA A 82 -19.97 3.45 -11.42
C ALA A 82 -20.79 4.74 -11.33
N ASP A 83 -20.42 5.77 -12.09
CA ASP A 83 -21.10 7.07 -12.09
C ASP A 83 -22.49 7.02 -12.74
N ASN A 84 -22.64 6.24 -13.82
CA ASN A 84 -23.88 6.21 -14.61
C ASN A 84 -24.77 4.98 -14.35
N GLY A 85 -24.25 3.94 -13.69
CA GLY A 85 -24.99 2.71 -13.46
C GLY A 85 -25.57 2.65 -12.06
N GLY A 86 -26.89 2.71 -11.90
CA GLY A 86 -27.54 2.45 -10.60
C GLY A 86 -27.55 0.96 -10.21
N GLN A 87 -26.40 0.31 -10.41
CA GLN A 87 -26.04 -1.01 -9.90
C GLN A 87 -24.75 -0.93 -9.08
N ARG A 88 -24.34 0.27 -8.62
CA ARG A 88 -23.13 0.51 -7.79
C ARG A 88 -23.04 -0.48 -6.63
N ARG A 89 -24.15 -0.74 -5.94
CA ARG A 89 -24.20 -1.71 -4.83
C ARG A 89 -23.94 -3.15 -5.26
N ARG A 90 -24.46 -3.57 -6.43
CA ARG A 90 -24.22 -4.92 -6.96
C ARG A 90 -22.75 -5.12 -7.32
N TRP A 91 -22.14 -4.14 -7.97
CA TRP A 91 -20.72 -4.17 -8.30
C TRP A 91 -19.83 -4.11 -7.06
N LEU A 92 -20.18 -3.29 -6.08
CA LEU A 92 -19.52 -3.28 -4.77
C LEU A 92 -19.59 -4.66 -4.11
N ALA A 93 -20.76 -5.30 -4.10
CA ALA A 93 -20.94 -6.64 -3.52
C ALA A 93 -20.09 -7.69 -4.24
N LEU A 94 -20.13 -7.72 -5.57
CA LEU A 94 -19.35 -8.67 -6.38
C LEU A 94 -17.85 -8.51 -6.12
N ASN A 95 -17.33 -7.29 -6.22
CA ASN A 95 -15.91 -7.02 -6.01
C ASN A 95 -15.49 -7.34 -4.56
N THR A 96 -16.31 -6.96 -3.57
CA THR A 96 -16.06 -7.31 -2.15
C THR A 96 -15.97 -8.81 -1.95
N LEU A 97 -16.89 -9.60 -2.51
CA LEU A 97 -16.88 -11.05 -2.38
C LEU A 97 -15.67 -11.69 -3.07
N ILE A 98 -15.26 -11.17 -4.23
CA ILE A 98 -14.03 -11.61 -4.92
C ILE A 98 -12.80 -11.31 -4.04
N VAL A 99 -12.71 -10.11 -3.47
CA VAL A 99 -11.62 -9.75 -2.56
C VAL A 99 -11.60 -10.69 -1.36
N VAL A 100 -12.73 -10.92 -0.68
CA VAL A 100 -12.82 -11.86 0.44
C VAL A 100 -12.34 -13.27 0.05
N ALA A 101 -12.71 -13.76 -1.12
CA ALA A 101 -12.26 -15.07 -1.60
C ALA A 101 -10.75 -15.11 -1.87
N LEU A 102 -10.18 -14.05 -2.45
CA LEU A 102 -8.75 -13.93 -2.72
C LEU A 102 -7.93 -13.79 -1.42
N VAL A 103 -8.44 -13.01 -0.45
CA VAL A 103 -7.88 -12.92 0.90
C VAL A 103 -7.87 -14.31 1.53
N ALA A 104 -9.00 -15.04 1.52
CA ALA A 104 -9.06 -16.39 2.10
C ALA A 104 -8.10 -17.37 1.40
N ALA A 105 -7.96 -17.27 0.07
CA ALA A 105 -7.04 -18.10 -0.71
C ALA A 105 -5.56 -17.88 -0.35
N CYS A 106 -5.20 -16.71 0.21
CA CYS A 106 -3.84 -16.45 0.69
C CYS A 106 -3.41 -17.41 1.81
N PHE A 107 -4.35 -18.06 2.52
CA PHE A 107 -4.04 -19.12 3.50
C PHE A 107 -3.23 -20.28 2.90
N PHE A 108 -3.37 -20.56 1.60
CA PHE A 108 -2.65 -21.66 0.94
C PHE A 108 -1.20 -21.34 0.57
N VAL A 109 -0.76 -20.10 0.76
CA VAL A 109 0.61 -19.67 0.48
C VAL A 109 1.52 -20.09 1.63
N LYS A 110 2.28 -21.17 1.44
CA LYS A 110 3.26 -21.67 2.42
C LYS A 110 4.56 -20.83 2.39
N PRO A 111 5.39 -20.86 3.47
CA PRO A 111 6.67 -20.16 3.53
C PRO A 111 7.74 -20.88 2.71
N ASP A 112 7.51 -21.01 1.41
CA ASP A 112 8.39 -21.65 0.45
C ASP A 112 8.34 -20.89 -0.88
N GLN A 113 9.49 -20.73 -1.52
CA GLN A 113 9.64 -19.95 -2.75
C GLN A 113 8.77 -20.48 -3.91
N ALA A 114 8.39 -21.77 -3.91
CA ALA A 114 7.45 -22.33 -4.88
C ALA A 114 6.07 -21.65 -4.85
N TYR A 115 5.68 -21.09 -3.71
CA TYR A 115 4.41 -20.38 -3.54
C TYR A 115 4.50 -18.88 -3.81
N LEU A 116 5.69 -18.35 -4.14
CA LEU A 116 5.89 -16.90 -4.33
C LEU A 116 5.01 -16.34 -5.45
N VAL A 117 4.98 -17.00 -6.61
CA VAL A 117 4.16 -16.56 -7.75
C VAL A 117 2.67 -16.60 -7.40
N LEU A 118 2.23 -17.63 -6.68
CA LEU A 118 0.84 -17.72 -6.21
C LEU A 118 0.51 -16.57 -5.26
N GLY A 119 1.32 -16.35 -4.22
CA GLY A 119 1.07 -15.31 -3.21
C GLY A 119 1.05 -13.91 -3.80
N VAL A 120 2.01 -13.60 -4.67
CA VAL A 120 2.11 -12.32 -5.36
C VAL A 120 0.95 -12.10 -6.33
N THR A 121 0.54 -13.13 -7.07
CA THR A 121 -0.61 -13.04 -8.00
C THR A 121 -1.91 -12.83 -7.24
N LEU A 122 -2.12 -13.55 -6.13
CA LEU A 122 -3.27 -13.36 -5.25
C LEU A 122 -3.31 -11.93 -4.69
N MET A 123 -2.18 -11.43 -4.19
CA MET A 123 -2.07 -10.08 -3.64
C MET A 123 -2.37 -8.98 -4.68
N ALA A 124 -1.78 -9.10 -5.87
CA ALA A 124 -2.00 -8.14 -6.95
C ALA A 124 -3.45 -8.18 -7.47
N THR A 125 -4.01 -9.39 -7.63
CA THR A 125 -5.40 -9.56 -8.08
C THR A 125 -6.39 -9.03 -7.04
N MET A 126 -6.13 -9.29 -5.76
CA MET A 126 -6.96 -8.78 -4.66
C MET A 126 -6.93 -7.24 -4.61
N THR A 127 -5.75 -6.64 -4.76
CA THR A 127 -5.59 -5.17 -4.81
C THR A 127 -6.35 -4.56 -6.00
N LEU A 128 -6.32 -5.23 -7.16
CA LEU A 128 -7.10 -4.82 -8.34
C LEU A 128 -8.61 -4.78 -8.08
N PHE A 129 -9.17 -5.85 -7.50
CA PHE A 129 -10.60 -5.90 -7.20
C PHE A 129 -10.99 -4.99 -6.02
N ASP A 130 -10.08 -4.79 -5.06
CA ASP A 130 -10.29 -3.82 -3.96
C ASP A 130 -10.41 -2.40 -4.52
N GLU A 131 -9.55 -2.01 -5.47
CA GLU A 131 -9.67 -0.70 -6.13
C GLU A 131 -11.03 -0.55 -6.83
N PHE A 132 -11.49 -1.58 -7.53
CA PHE A 132 -12.82 -1.57 -8.15
C PHE A 132 -13.96 -1.47 -7.14
N ALA A 133 -13.81 -2.08 -5.96
CA ALA A 133 -14.76 -1.93 -4.87
C ALA A 133 -14.75 -0.49 -4.32
N ASN A 134 -13.56 0.08 -4.07
CA ASN A 134 -13.39 1.43 -3.56
C ASN A 134 -13.97 2.50 -4.51
N LEU A 135 -13.81 2.36 -5.82
CA LEU A 135 -14.44 3.27 -6.79
C LEU A 135 -15.97 3.34 -6.61
N ASN A 136 -16.62 2.19 -6.44
CA ASN A 136 -18.06 2.13 -6.20
C ASN A 136 -18.41 2.67 -4.81
N TYR A 137 -17.62 2.33 -3.79
CA TYR A 137 -17.81 2.75 -2.40
C TYR A 137 -17.72 4.27 -2.22
N ASN A 138 -16.68 4.90 -2.76
CA ASN A 138 -16.44 6.34 -2.64
C ASN A 138 -17.53 7.15 -3.35
N SER A 139 -18.00 6.69 -4.51
CA SER A 139 -19.10 7.34 -5.23
C SER A 139 -20.43 7.35 -4.44
N MET A 140 -20.63 6.44 -3.46
CA MET A 140 -21.84 6.41 -2.65
C MET A 140 -21.94 7.58 -1.66
N ILE A 141 -20.84 8.29 -1.37
CA ILE A 141 -20.87 9.40 -0.41
C ILE A 141 -21.83 10.51 -0.85
N THR A 142 -22.01 10.71 -2.16
CA THR A 142 -22.95 11.71 -2.73
C THR A 142 -24.41 11.37 -2.43
N ASP A 143 -24.71 10.12 -2.08
CA ASP A 143 -26.06 9.68 -1.71
C ASP A 143 -26.33 9.84 -0.20
N ILE A 144 -25.29 10.11 0.59
CA ILE A 144 -25.31 10.05 2.06
C ILE A 144 -25.04 11.42 2.69
N ALA A 145 -24.22 12.25 2.04
CA ALA A 145 -23.77 13.55 2.57
C ALA A 145 -24.10 14.71 1.63
N ASP A 146 -24.54 15.82 2.21
CA ASP A 146 -24.65 17.09 1.51
C ASP A 146 -23.29 17.79 1.39
N SER A 147 -23.12 18.64 0.37
CA SER A 147 -21.89 19.40 0.09
C SER A 147 -21.24 20.05 1.34
N PRO A 148 -21.97 20.72 2.26
CA PRO A 148 -21.33 21.39 3.41
C PRO A 148 -20.81 20.45 4.51
N ARG A 149 -21.14 19.16 4.45
CA ARG A 149 -20.82 18.17 5.49
C ARG A 149 -20.04 16.98 4.92
N MET A 150 -19.61 17.07 3.66
CA MET A 150 -18.99 15.96 2.96
C MET A 150 -17.62 15.62 3.55
N GLY A 151 -16.82 16.62 3.96
CA GLY A 151 -15.51 16.40 4.57
C GLY A 151 -15.61 15.65 5.89
N ARG A 152 -16.58 15.99 6.75
CA ARG A 152 -16.82 15.25 8.00
C ARG A 152 -17.33 13.83 7.77
N VAL A 153 -18.21 13.60 6.80
CA VAL A 153 -18.69 12.25 6.50
C VAL A 153 -17.57 11.39 5.91
N SER A 154 -16.76 11.95 5.01
CA SER A 154 -15.57 11.29 4.47
C SER A 154 -14.55 10.97 5.57
N GLY A 155 -14.29 11.93 6.47
CA GLY A 155 -13.42 11.73 7.63
C GLY A 155 -13.91 10.65 8.58
N VAL A 156 -15.23 10.47 8.73
CA VAL A 156 -15.81 9.34 9.49
C VAL A 156 -15.59 8.01 8.78
N GLY A 157 -15.74 7.95 7.45
CA GLY A 157 -15.49 6.74 6.66
C GLY A 157 -14.02 6.31 6.66
N TRP A 158 -13.09 7.25 6.47
CA TRP A 158 -11.65 6.97 6.59
C TRP A 158 -11.25 6.64 8.03
N GLY A 159 -11.75 7.42 8.99
CA GLY A 159 -11.51 7.19 10.42
C GLY A 159 -12.00 5.82 10.89
N SER A 160 -13.18 5.36 10.45
CA SER A 160 -13.66 4.01 10.77
C SER A 160 -12.79 2.92 10.16
N GLY A 161 -12.23 3.14 8.96
CA GLY A 161 -11.23 2.25 8.36
C GLY A 161 -10.00 2.10 9.25
N TYR A 162 -9.38 3.21 9.66
CA TYR A 162 -8.22 3.17 10.55
C TYR A 162 -8.53 2.52 11.91
N LEU A 163 -9.69 2.82 12.50
CA LEU A 163 -10.13 2.16 13.74
C LEU A 163 -10.35 0.66 13.55
N GLY A 164 -10.96 0.25 12.44
CA GLY A 164 -11.11 -1.16 12.07
C GLY A 164 -9.75 -1.85 11.92
N GLY A 165 -8.79 -1.15 11.31
CA GLY A 165 -7.39 -1.56 11.19
C GLY A 165 -6.71 -1.79 12.55
N ILE A 166 -6.92 -0.90 13.53
CA ILE A 166 -6.40 -1.08 14.89
C ILE A 166 -6.98 -2.35 15.52
N VAL A 167 -8.30 -2.52 15.45
CA VAL A 167 -8.97 -3.64 16.12
C VAL A 167 -8.55 -4.97 15.49
N ILE A 168 -8.53 -5.07 14.16
CA ILE A 168 -8.10 -6.31 13.52
C ILE A 168 -6.62 -6.60 13.76
N LEU A 169 -5.74 -5.59 13.71
CA LEU A 169 -4.32 -5.79 14.01
C LEU A 169 -4.12 -6.24 15.46
N ALA A 170 -4.89 -5.70 16.41
CA ALA A 170 -4.86 -6.15 17.79
C ALA A 170 -5.36 -7.61 17.93
N ILE A 171 -6.46 -7.98 17.25
CA ILE A 171 -6.96 -9.36 17.23
C ILE A 171 -5.91 -10.31 16.66
N VAL A 172 -5.27 -9.94 15.55
CA VAL A 172 -4.22 -10.73 14.92
C VAL A 172 -2.99 -10.82 15.84
N TYR A 173 -2.56 -9.69 16.40
CA TYR A 173 -1.41 -9.65 17.30
C TYR A 173 -1.64 -10.52 18.53
N PHE A 174 -2.68 -10.27 19.32
CA PHE A 174 -2.94 -11.03 20.55
C PHE A 174 -3.44 -12.45 20.31
N GLY A 175 -4.06 -12.71 19.16
CA GLY A 175 -4.65 -14.01 18.84
C GLY A 175 -3.68 -15.00 18.19
N LEU A 176 -2.79 -14.51 17.32
CA LEU A 176 -1.98 -15.33 16.41
C LEU A 176 -0.47 -15.06 16.47
N VAL A 177 0.00 -13.96 17.08
CA VAL A 177 1.43 -13.58 17.03
C VAL A 177 2.05 -13.46 18.42
N ALA A 178 1.35 -12.87 19.39
CA ALA A 178 1.85 -12.63 20.73
C ALA A 178 1.78 -13.89 21.62
N GLY A 179 2.74 -14.01 22.54
CA GLY A 179 2.83 -15.13 23.48
C GLY A 179 3.62 -16.32 22.94
N GLU A 180 3.85 -17.31 23.79
CA GLU A 180 4.50 -18.57 23.38
C GLU A 180 3.50 -19.50 22.67
N PRO A 181 3.92 -20.26 21.65
CA PRO A 181 3.07 -21.26 21.01
C PRO A 181 2.64 -22.37 21.99
N PRO A 182 1.41 -22.90 21.87
CA PRO A 182 0.37 -22.53 20.92
C PRO A 182 -0.27 -21.17 21.27
N HIS A 183 -0.51 -20.34 20.26
CA HIS A 183 -1.14 -19.04 20.43
C HIS A 183 -2.61 -19.18 20.89
N LEU A 184 -3.29 -18.07 21.19
CA LEU A 184 -4.63 -18.06 21.79
C LEU A 184 -5.67 -18.91 21.04
N PHE A 185 -5.53 -19.07 19.71
CA PHE A 185 -6.39 -19.93 18.89
C PHE A 185 -5.94 -21.41 18.80
N GLY A 186 -4.99 -21.85 19.62
CA GLY A 186 -4.46 -23.21 19.61
C GLY A 186 -3.56 -23.53 18.42
N LEU A 187 -3.11 -22.50 17.68
CA LEU A 187 -2.26 -22.65 16.50
C LEU A 187 -0.78 -22.59 16.88
N GLY A 188 -0.01 -23.54 16.36
CA GLY A 188 1.45 -23.51 16.43
C GLY A 188 2.08 -22.63 15.34
N GLU A 189 3.39 -22.68 15.26
CA GLU A 189 4.18 -21.94 14.26
C GLU A 189 4.68 -22.82 13.09
N ASP A 190 4.29 -24.09 13.07
CA ASP A 190 4.65 -25.03 12.00
C ASP A 190 4.17 -24.51 10.63
N GLU A 191 5.08 -24.47 9.65
CA GLU A 191 4.85 -23.86 8.34
C GLU A 191 4.25 -22.44 8.39
N MET A 192 4.50 -21.68 9.47
CA MET A 192 3.93 -20.36 9.72
C MET A 192 2.40 -20.34 9.62
N VAL A 193 1.74 -21.40 10.08
CA VAL A 193 0.26 -21.52 10.03
C VAL A 193 -0.44 -20.39 10.78
N ASN A 194 0.18 -19.87 11.85
CA ASN A 194 -0.29 -18.70 12.59
C ASN A 194 -0.42 -17.45 11.71
N VAL A 195 0.59 -17.15 10.88
CA VAL A 195 0.58 -16.02 9.93
C VAL A 195 -0.38 -16.28 8.77
N ARG A 196 -0.44 -17.52 8.27
CA ARG A 196 -1.37 -17.89 7.19
C ARG A 196 -2.84 -17.76 7.63
N ALA A 197 -3.15 -18.16 8.86
CA ALA A 197 -4.48 -18.05 9.45
C ALA A 197 -4.96 -16.59 9.56
N VAL A 198 -4.05 -15.62 9.61
CA VAL A 198 -4.39 -14.18 9.56
C VAL A 198 -5.24 -13.86 8.34
N ALA A 199 -4.94 -14.47 7.19
CA ALA A 199 -5.70 -14.26 5.97
C ALA A 199 -7.17 -14.71 6.13
N LEU A 200 -7.42 -15.82 6.82
CA LEU A 200 -8.79 -16.28 7.10
C LEU A 200 -9.52 -15.34 8.05
N VAL A 201 -8.84 -14.85 9.09
CA VAL A 201 -9.41 -13.87 10.03
C VAL A 201 -9.73 -12.56 9.32
N ALA A 202 -8.84 -12.09 8.45
CA ALA A 202 -9.03 -10.90 7.63
C ALA A 202 -10.20 -11.03 6.65
N ALA A 203 -10.34 -12.19 6.00
CA ALA A 203 -11.45 -12.49 5.09
C ALA A 203 -12.79 -12.53 5.82
N ALA A 204 -12.85 -13.22 6.98
CA ALA A 204 -14.05 -13.30 7.80
C ALA A 204 -14.47 -11.91 8.32
N TRP A 205 -13.51 -11.12 8.81
CA TRP A 205 -13.75 -9.75 9.25
C TRP A 205 -14.32 -8.88 8.14
N PHE A 206 -13.68 -8.87 6.96
CA PHE A 206 -14.16 -8.05 5.85
C PHE A 206 -15.56 -8.46 5.40
N LEU A 207 -15.83 -9.77 5.33
CA LEU A 207 -17.15 -10.27 5.01
C LEU A 207 -18.21 -9.81 6.02
N ILE A 208 -17.97 -10.03 7.32
CA ILE A 208 -18.93 -9.69 8.39
C ILE A 208 -19.26 -8.20 8.39
N PHE A 209 -18.26 -7.34 8.24
CA PHE A 209 -18.44 -5.89 8.34
C PHE A 209 -18.88 -5.23 7.02
N SER A 210 -18.69 -5.88 5.87
CA SER A 210 -19.24 -5.40 4.60
C SER A 210 -20.73 -5.75 4.45
N LEU A 211 -21.20 -6.88 4.99
CA LEU A 211 -22.58 -7.35 4.88
C LEU A 211 -23.66 -6.29 5.15
N PRO A 212 -23.59 -5.47 6.22
CA PRO A 212 -24.59 -4.43 6.49
C PRO A 212 -24.80 -3.47 5.31
N LEU A 213 -23.73 -3.06 4.64
CA LEU A 213 -23.82 -2.16 3.48
C LEU A 213 -24.36 -2.89 2.25
N LEU A 214 -23.91 -4.13 2.02
CA LEU A 214 -24.35 -4.92 0.87
C LEU A 214 -25.85 -5.25 0.93
N LEU A 215 -26.39 -5.44 2.13
CA LEU A 215 -27.80 -5.76 2.36
C LEU A 215 -28.70 -4.52 2.47
N THR A 216 -28.14 -3.33 2.76
CA THR A 216 -28.93 -2.11 2.90
C THR A 216 -29.22 -1.48 1.52
N PRO A 217 -30.50 -1.29 1.13
CA PRO A 217 -30.83 -0.62 -0.13
C PRO A 217 -30.55 0.88 -0.06
N LEU A 218 -29.95 1.43 -1.12
CA LEU A 218 -29.57 2.84 -1.25
C LEU A 218 -30.33 3.45 -2.43
N LYS A 219 -31.16 4.47 -2.16
CA LYS A 219 -32.16 5.02 -3.10
C LYS A 219 -31.62 5.41 -4.48
N THR A 220 -30.38 5.88 -4.60
CA THR A 220 -29.76 6.32 -5.86
C THR A 220 -28.78 5.29 -6.41
N ALA A 221 -28.18 4.45 -5.57
CA ALA A 221 -27.28 3.38 -5.98
C ALA A 221 -28.01 2.20 -6.65
N ASP A 222 -29.33 2.10 -6.46
CA ASP A 222 -30.20 1.03 -6.94
C ASP A 222 -31.18 1.47 -8.07
N GLN A 223 -31.08 2.69 -8.62
CA GLN A 223 -31.98 3.12 -9.70
C GLN A 223 -31.56 2.56 -11.07
N GLU A 224 -32.45 1.82 -11.73
CA GLU A 224 -32.26 1.44 -13.13
C GLU A 224 -32.42 2.67 -14.04
N VAL A 225 -31.36 3.48 -14.15
CA VAL A 225 -31.26 4.44 -15.24
C VAL A 225 -30.94 3.63 -16.50
N VAL A 226 -31.97 3.43 -17.33
CA VAL A 226 -31.84 2.82 -18.66
C VAL A 226 -31.08 3.80 -19.55
N GLN A 227 -29.74 3.69 -19.63
CA GLN A 227 -28.98 4.46 -20.62
C GLN A 227 -27.78 3.71 -21.22
N GLU A 228 -27.43 4.16 -22.43
CA GLU A 228 -26.67 3.49 -23.48
C GLU A 228 -25.41 2.78 -23.00
N ARG A 229 -25.18 1.57 -23.53
CA ARG A 229 -23.88 0.90 -23.43
C ARG A 229 -22.86 1.74 -24.17
N VAL A 230 -22.22 2.65 -23.45
CA VAL A 230 -21.12 3.45 -23.97
C VAL A 230 -19.99 2.49 -24.34
N SER A 231 -19.56 2.53 -25.61
CA SER A 231 -18.44 1.72 -26.06
C SER A 231 -17.16 2.12 -25.31
N ILE A 232 -16.20 1.19 -25.20
CA ILE A 232 -14.90 1.49 -24.56
C ILE A 232 -14.26 2.73 -25.18
N LEU A 233 -14.27 2.83 -26.52
CA LEU A 233 -13.71 3.98 -27.23
C LEU A 233 -14.41 5.29 -26.87
N GLU A 234 -15.73 5.27 -26.70
CA GLU A 234 -16.51 6.45 -26.31
C GLU A 234 -16.25 6.85 -24.85
N SER A 235 -16.04 5.90 -23.93
CA SER A 235 -15.61 6.20 -22.56
C SER A 235 -14.29 6.98 -22.55
N TYR A 236 -13.32 6.55 -23.35
CA TYR A 236 -12.04 7.25 -23.49
C TYR A 236 -12.20 8.61 -24.16
N ARG A 237 -13.02 8.73 -25.22
CA ARG A 237 -13.27 10.00 -25.89
C ARG A 237 -13.91 11.03 -24.96
N ARG A 238 -14.88 10.61 -24.14
CA ARG A 238 -15.53 11.45 -23.12
C ARG A 238 -14.54 11.90 -22.05
N LEU A 239 -13.72 10.98 -21.52
CA LEU A 239 -12.68 11.33 -20.55
C LEU A 239 -11.73 12.39 -21.11
N LEU A 240 -11.22 12.18 -22.33
CA LEU A 240 -10.33 13.15 -22.98
C LEU A 240 -11.04 14.49 -23.20
N GLY A 241 -12.31 14.47 -23.62
CA GLY A 241 -13.14 15.66 -23.75
C GLY A 241 -13.27 16.45 -22.45
N LEU A 242 -13.50 15.77 -21.33
CA LEU A 242 -13.57 16.38 -19.99
C LEU A 242 -12.22 17.00 -19.57
N ILE A 243 -11.11 16.27 -19.78
CA ILE A 243 -9.77 16.78 -19.46
C ILE A 243 -9.44 18.03 -20.30
N LEU A 244 -9.74 17.99 -21.60
CA LEU A 244 -9.56 19.13 -22.52
C LEU A 244 -10.46 20.31 -22.16
N GLY A 245 -11.69 20.03 -21.70
CA GLY A 245 -12.62 21.03 -21.19
C GLY A 245 -12.04 21.72 -19.95
N LEU A 246 -11.64 20.96 -18.94
CA LEU A 246 -11.00 21.48 -17.73
C LEU A 246 -9.77 22.35 -18.05
N TRP A 247 -8.90 21.90 -18.96
CA TRP A 247 -7.74 22.71 -19.35
C TRP A 247 -8.10 24.08 -19.94
N ARG A 248 -9.23 24.17 -20.65
CA ARG A 248 -9.69 25.39 -21.34
C ARG A 248 -10.53 26.28 -20.44
N GLU A 249 -11.41 25.68 -19.64
CA GLU A 249 -12.46 26.38 -18.89
C GLU A 249 -12.07 26.59 -17.42
N ASP A 250 -11.40 25.62 -16.79
CA ASP A 250 -10.98 25.71 -15.38
C ASP A 250 -9.60 25.08 -15.12
N ARG A 251 -8.57 25.89 -15.34
CA ARG A 251 -7.17 25.50 -15.12
C ARG A 251 -6.85 25.20 -13.67
N ASN A 252 -7.57 25.80 -12.71
CA ASN A 252 -7.29 25.55 -11.29
C ASN A 252 -7.68 24.13 -10.92
N THR A 253 -8.85 23.67 -11.35
CA THR A 253 -9.28 22.29 -11.16
C THR A 253 -8.34 21.32 -11.88
N PHE A 254 -7.95 21.59 -13.13
CA PHE A 254 -6.97 20.75 -13.83
C PHE A 254 -5.67 20.55 -13.04
N TRP A 255 -5.05 21.65 -12.55
CA TRP A 255 -3.81 21.56 -11.79
C TRP A 255 -4.00 20.92 -10.41
N PHE A 256 -5.17 21.09 -9.79
CA PHE A 256 -5.52 20.36 -8.57
C PHE A 256 -5.54 18.85 -8.83
N LEU A 257 -6.16 18.39 -9.92
CA LEU A 257 -6.20 16.97 -10.28
C LEU A 257 -4.80 16.40 -10.54
N VAL A 258 -3.99 17.09 -11.34
CA VAL A 258 -2.61 16.67 -11.62
C VAL A 258 -1.79 16.59 -10.34
N SER A 259 -1.86 17.62 -9.49
CA SER A 259 -1.18 17.62 -8.19
C SER A 259 -1.68 16.48 -7.30
N SER A 260 -2.99 16.20 -7.34
CA SER A 260 -3.61 15.13 -6.56
C SER A 260 -3.17 13.74 -6.96
N ALA A 261 -3.01 13.49 -8.25
CA ALA A 261 -2.48 12.22 -8.73
C ALA A 261 -1.06 11.98 -8.19
N ILE A 262 -0.20 13.00 -8.26
CA ILE A 262 1.20 12.90 -7.83
C ILE A 262 1.33 12.66 -6.32
N TYR A 263 0.68 13.47 -5.47
CA TYR A 263 0.86 13.30 -4.02
C TYR A 263 0.17 12.04 -3.49
N ARG A 264 -0.97 11.63 -4.06
CA ARG A 264 -1.68 10.39 -3.65
C ARG A 264 -0.88 9.15 -4.01
N ASP A 265 -0.24 9.13 -5.19
CA ASP A 265 0.65 8.06 -5.61
C ASP A 265 1.86 7.93 -4.66
N GLY A 266 2.51 9.06 -4.33
CA GLY A 266 3.60 9.07 -3.35
C GLY A 266 3.19 8.57 -1.96
N LEU A 267 2.01 8.97 -1.46
CA LEU A 267 1.48 8.48 -0.19
C LEU A 267 1.18 6.97 -0.24
N SER A 268 0.61 6.48 -1.34
CA SER A 268 0.34 5.06 -1.53
C SER A 268 1.62 4.24 -1.45
N ALA A 269 2.69 4.66 -2.14
CA ALA A 269 3.98 4.00 -2.09
C ALA A 269 4.56 3.94 -0.66
N VAL A 270 4.48 5.04 0.11
CA VAL A 270 4.95 5.07 1.50
C VAL A 270 4.17 4.08 2.37
N PHE A 271 2.86 3.98 2.21
CA PHE A 271 2.04 3.04 2.97
C PHE A 271 2.29 1.59 2.57
N THR A 272 2.39 1.28 1.28
CA THR A 272 2.62 -0.10 0.81
C THR A 272 3.98 -0.65 1.23
N TYR A 273 5.05 0.16 1.16
CA TYR A 273 6.41 -0.34 1.34
C TYR A 273 7.02 -0.04 2.71
N GLY A 274 6.39 0.80 3.54
CA GLY A 274 6.93 1.20 4.85
C GLY A 274 7.24 0.02 5.76
N ALA A 275 6.29 -0.91 5.92
CA ALA A 275 6.47 -2.10 6.75
C ALA A 275 7.48 -3.10 6.15
N ILE A 276 7.50 -3.26 4.82
CA ILE A 276 8.46 -4.12 4.11
C ILE A 276 9.89 -3.62 4.35
N LEU A 277 10.12 -2.31 4.24
CA LEU A 277 11.42 -1.70 4.55
C LEU A 277 11.79 -1.85 6.04
N GLY A 278 10.79 -1.75 6.94
CA GLY A 278 10.95 -2.05 8.37
C GLY A 278 11.61 -3.41 8.62
N VAL A 279 11.16 -4.46 7.96
CA VAL A 279 11.73 -5.82 8.09
C VAL A 279 13.04 -5.96 7.35
N THR A 280 13.02 -5.63 6.06
CA THR A 280 14.12 -5.98 5.14
C THR A 280 15.36 -5.11 5.33
N VAL A 281 15.19 -3.88 5.82
CA VAL A 281 16.29 -2.91 6.00
C VAL A 281 16.56 -2.63 7.47
N PHE A 282 15.52 -2.36 8.27
CA PHE A 282 15.68 -2.00 9.68
C PHE A 282 15.68 -3.19 10.64
N GLY A 283 15.38 -4.40 10.15
CA GLY A 283 15.41 -5.63 10.94
C GLY A 283 14.32 -5.71 12.01
N PHE A 284 13.17 -5.06 11.79
CA PHE A 284 12.03 -5.13 12.71
C PHE A 284 11.49 -6.54 12.80
N THR A 285 11.17 -6.98 14.02
CA THR A 285 10.48 -8.26 14.22
C THR A 285 9.02 -8.14 13.80
N THR A 286 8.34 -9.27 13.54
CA THR A 286 6.91 -9.29 13.23
C THR A 286 6.09 -8.53 14.28
N SER A 287 6.39 -8.72 15.56
CA SER A 287 5.70 -8.01 16.65
C SER A 287 5.91 -6.50 16.59
N ASP A 288 7.12 -6.03 16.28
CA ASP A 288 7.41 -4.59 16.17
C ASP A 288 6.59 -3.94 15.05
N ILE A 289 6.42 -4.63 13.92
CA ILE A 289 5.63 -4.13 12.77
C ILE A 289 4.15 -4.02 13.13
N LEU A 290 3.59 -5.03 13.81
CA LEU A 290 2.18 -4.98 14.21
C LEU A 290 1.94 -3.85 15.22
N LEU A 291 2.83 -3.66 16.19
CA LEU A 291 2.75 -2.54 17.13
C LEU A 291 2.91 -1.19 16.44
N PHE A 292 3.85 -1.08 15.49
CA PHE A 292 4.02 0.11 14.66
C PHE A 292 2.76 0.41 13.84
N GLY A 293 2.12 -0.61 13.25
CA GLY A 293 0.89 -0.46 12.49
C GLY A 293 -0.30 -0.04 13.36
N ILE A 294 -0.41 -0.58 14.58
CA ILE A 294 -1.43 -0.15 15.55
C ILE A 294 -1.23 1.34 15.91
N ALA A 295 0.00 1.74 16.26
CA ALA A 295 0.30 3.13 16.60
C ALA A 295 0.07 4.08 15.41
N GLY A 296 0.49 3.67 14.21
CA GLY A 296 0.29 4.41 12.97
C GLY A 296 -1.19 4.61 12.66
N ASN A 297 -2.01 3.57 12.79
CA ASN A 297 -3.46 3.68 12.56
C ASN A 297 -4.16 4.56 13.62
N VAL A 298 -3.68 4.61 14.87
CA VAL A 298 -4.21 5.56 15.87
C VAL A 298 -3.95 6.99 15.43
N ALA A 299 -2.73 7.31 15.00
CA ALA A 299 -2.38 8.63 14.49
C ALA A 299 -3.19 8.97 13.23
N ALA A 300 -3.34 8.01 12.31
CA ALA A 300 -4.12 8.18 11.08
C ALA A 300 -5.62 8.37 11.36
N ALA A 301 -6.21 7.64 12.31
CA ALA A 301 -7.60 7.81 12.72
C ALA A 301 -7.85 9.22 13.27
N LEU A 302 -6.99 9.69 14.19
CA LEU A 302 -7.07 11.06 14.71
C LEU A 302 -6.91 12.10 13.60
N GLY A 303 -5.95 11.88 12.71
CA GLY A 303 -5.72 12.73 11.53
C GLY A 303 -6.93 12.78 10.60
N ALA A 304 -7.61 11.66 10.37
CA ALA A 304 -8.80 11.59 9.51
C ALA A 304 -9.99 12.34 10.13
N PHE A 305 -10.26 12.16 11.42
CA PHE A 305 -11.36 12.87 12.10
C PHE A 305 -11.12 14.38 12.19
N ILE A 306 -9.90 14.78 12.57
CA ILE A 306 -9.52 16.19 12.67
C ILE A 306 -9.48 16.82 11.27
N GLY A 307 -8.89 16.12 10.30
CA GLY A 307 -8.78 16.54 8.92
C GLY A 307 -10.15 16.79 8.29
N GLY A 308 -11.11 15.87 8.45
CA GLY A 308 -12.47 16.04 7.94
C GLY A 308 -13.21 17.24 8.57
N TRP A 309 -12.92 17.57 9.83
CA TRP A 309 -13.48 18.78 10.45
C TRP A 309 -12.87 20.07 9.88
N PHE A 310 -11.55 20.09 9.65
CA PHE A 310 -10.90 21.22 9.00
C PHE A 310 -11.30 21.35 7.53
N ASP A 311 -11.54 20.24 6.85
CA ASP A 311 -11.96 20.21 5.45
C ASP A 311 -13.24 21.02 5.22
N ASP A 312 -14.27 20.76 6.05
CA ASP A 312 -15.53 21.51 6.03
C ASP A 312 -15.35 23.01 6.39
N ARG A 313 -14.34 23.37 7.19
CA ARG A 313 -14.19 24.73 7.75
C ARG A 313 -13.31 25.65 6.91
N VAL A 314 -12.15 25.16 6.48
CA VAL A 314 -11.14 25.97 5.77
C VAL A 314 -10.98 25.60 4.30
N GLY A 315 -11.62 24.50 3.87
CA GLY A 315 -11.63 23.97 2.52
C GLY A 315 -10.50 22.95 2.24
N PRO A 316 -10.73 21.99 1.33
CA PRO A 316 -9.84 20.84 1.08
C PRO A 316 -8.45 21.23 0.64
N ARG A 317 -8.35 22.22 -0.26
CA ARG A 317 -7.07 22.66 -0.81
C ARG A 317 -6.09 23.09 0.28
N ARG A 318 -6.54 23.82 1.30
CA ARG A 318 -5.68 24.32 2.38
C ARG A 318 -5.23 23.19 3.31
N VAL A 319 -6.15 22.27 3.63
CA VAL A 319 -5.85 21.09 4.46
C VAL A 319 -4.80 20.23 3.77
N ILE A 320 -5.04 19.85 2.51
CA ILE A 320 -4.12 19.01 1.72
C ILE A 320 -2.74 19.67 1.61
N ALA A 321 -2.69 20.96 1.22
CA ALA A 321 -1.41 21.66 1.08
C ALA A 321 -0.62 21.71 2.40
N THR A 322 -1.30 21.97 3.52
CA THR A 322 -0.68 21.99 4.85
C THR A 322 -0.12 20.63 5.23
N CYS A 323 -0.89 19.55 5.01
CA CYS A 323 -0.45 18.18 5.29
C CYS A 323 0.76 17.78 4.44
N VAL A 324 0.74 18.08 3.13
CA VAL A 324 1.86 17.75 2.23
C VAL A 324 3.11 18.54 2.59
N ILE A 325 2.99 19.84 2.89
CA ILE A 325 4.13 20.66 3.33
C ILE A 325 4.69 20.12 4.65
N ALA A 326 3.83 19.82 5.63
CA ALA A 326 4.25 19.26 6.91
C ALA A 326 4.96 17.90 6.74
N LEU A 327 4.46 17.04 5.83
CA LEU A 327 5.09 15.77 5.50
C LEU A 327 6.48 15.98 4.89
N ILE A 328 6.63 16.87 3.90
CA ILE A 328 7.92 17.17 3.26
C ILE A 328 8.90 17.75 4.27
N LEU A 329 8.47 18.70 5.12
CA LEU A 329 9.31 19.29 6.14
C LEU A 329 9.76 18.25 7.17
N THR A 330 8.85 17.38 7.61
CA THR A 330 9.17 16.33 8.58
C THR A 330 10.10 15.27 7.99
N ALA A 331 9.83 14.81 6.77
CA ALA A 331 10.69 13.86 6.06
C ALA A 331 12.08 14.45 5.78
N GLY A 332 12.14 15.71 5.32
CA GLY A 332 13.40 16.42 5.13
C GLY A 332 14.17 16.60 6.43
N LEU A 333 13.47 16.97 7.52
CA LEU A 333 14.08 17.09 8.83
C LEU A 333 14.67 15.76 9.29
N LEU A 334 13.91 14.65 9.21
CA LEU A 334 14.40 13.32 9.58
C LEU A 334 15.59 12.88 8.72
N TYR A 335 15.57 13.18 7.42
CA TYR A 335 16.66 12.86 6.50
C TYR A 335 17.96 13.62 6.83
N PHE A 336 17.86 14.92 7.15
CA PHE A 336 19.04 15.75 7.45
C PHE A 336 19.49 15.68 8.92
N LEU A 337 18.60 15.31 9.85
CA LEU A 337 18.92 15.11 11.26
C LEU A 337 19.45 13.71 11.59
N ASP A 338 19.76 12.88 10.59
CA ASP A 338 20.40 11.56 10.75
C ASP A 338 21.89 11.66 11.19
N VAL A 339 22.20 12.69 11.98
CA VAL A 339 23.43 12.87 12.76
C VAL A 339 22.99 12.90 14.20
N GLU A 340 23.42 11.92 15.01
CA GLU A 340 23.23 11.93 16.47
C GLU A 340 23.61 13.31 17.03
N ARG A 341 22.62 14.08 17.47
CA ARG A 341 22.85 15.35 18.16
C ARG A 341 22.17 15.33 19.52
N SER A 342 22.99 15.42 20.56
CA SER A 342 22.53 15.73 21.90
C SER A 342 22.32 17.25 22.01
N LEU A 343 21.07 17.66 22.21
CA LEU A 343 20.74 19.03 22.60
C LEU A 343 20.39 19.00 24.08
N GLY A 344 21.29 19.48 24.94
CA GLY A 344 21.02 19.67 26.37
C GLY A 344 20.66 18.41 27.16
N GLY A 345 21.20 17.24 26.80
CA GLY A 345 20.93 15.97 27.49
C GLY A 345 19.70 15.20 26.97
N PHE A 346 18.90 15.80 26.07
CA PHE A 346 17.90 15.07 25.30
C PHE A 346 18.53 14.50 24.03
N VAL A 347 18.49 13.17 23.90
CA VAL A 347 18.82 12.48 22.66
C VAL A 347 17.54 12.45 21.82
N ILE A 348 17.51 13.26 20.77
CA ILE A 348 16.44 13.20 19.77
C ILE A 348 16.95 12.25 18.69
N THR A 349 16.67 10.95 18.85
CA THR A 349 16.83 9.99 17.76
C THR A 349 15.57 10.00 16.88
N PRO A 350 15.67 9.68 15.58
CA PRO A 350 14.51 9.48 14.71
C PRO A 350 13.49 8.49 15.30
N THR A 351 13.97 7.52 16.08
CA THR A 351 13.17 6.53 16.84
C THR A 351 12.65 7.03 18.18
N GLY A 352 13.30 8.02 18.82
CA GLY A 352 12.92 8.56 20.13
C GLY A 352 11.86 9.67 20.08
N GLY A 353 11.59 10.23 18.89
CA GLY A 353 10.61 11.30 18.70
C GLY A 353 9.15 10.88 18.88
N LEU A 354 8.84 9.57 18.78
CA LEU A 354 7.47 9.06 18.93
C LEU A 354 7.20 8.35 20.27
N LEU A 355 8.22 7.79 20.90
CA LEU A 355 8.11 7.08 22.17
C LEU A 355 9.31 7.47 23.05
N GLY A 356 9.09 8.34 24.03
CA GLY A 356 10.08 8.69 25.04
C GLY A 356 10.39 7.53 26.02
N LEU A 357 10.80 6.38 25.50
CA LEU A 357 11.26 5.23 26.28
C LEU A 357 12.62 4.79 25.77
N ARG A 358 13.64 4.96 26.61
CA ARG A 358 14.94 4.31 26.41
C ARG A 358 14.80 2.81 26.62
N ALA A 359 15.32 2.03 25.68
CA ALA A 359 15.76 0.66 25.94
C ALA A 359 17.30 0.65 26.03
N ASP A 360 17.83 0.88 27.23
CA ASP A 360 19.23 0.63 27.54
C ASP A 360 19.44 -0.90 27.66
N ALA A 361 19.44 -1.64 26.55
CA ALA A 361 19.65 -3.09 26.61
C ALA A 361 20.23 -3.73 25.33
N VAL A 362 20.97 -3.00 24.48
CA VAL A 362 21.69 -3.64 23.36
C VAL A 362 23.07 -3.00 23.22
N ARG A 363 23.90 -3.16 24.25
CA ARG A 363 25.35 -2.95 24.13
C ARG A 363 25.95 -4.21 23.49
N VAL A 364 25.83 -4.32 22.15
CA VAL A 364 26.48 -5.38 21.39
C VAL A 364 27.99 -5.23 21.52
N ARG A 365 28.54 -6.28 22.10
CA ARG A 365 29.93 -6.63 22.32
C ARG A 365 30.69 -6.74 21.00
N ARG A 366 31.04 -5.63 20.37
CA ARG A 366 32.08 -5.52 19.32
C ARG A 366 32.75 -4.14 19.31
N ALA A 367 33.43 -3.81 20.39
CA ALA A 367 34.48 -2.80 20.38
C ALA A 367 35.63 -3.33 21.24
N GLY A 368 36.57 -4.02 20.59
CA GLY A 368 37.67 -4.70 21.27
C GLY A 368 38.79 -5.03 20.29
N ALA A 369 39.23 -4.04 19.51
CA ALA A 369 40.50 -4.07 18.79
C ALA A 369 40.89 -2.64 18.37
N VAL A 370 41.18 -1.78 19.35
CA VAL A 370 42.06 -0.63 19.15
C VAL A 370 43.17 -0.76 20.18
N ILE A 371 44.34 -1.16 19.69
CA ILE A 371 45.57 -1.31 20.44
C ILE A 371 46.14 0.10 20.65
N LEU A 372 46.18 0.58 21.89
CA LEU A 372 47.02 1.69 22.33
C LEU A 372 48.02 1.15 23.35
N PRO A 373 49.34 1.33 23.16
CA PRO A 373 50.34 0.76 24.04
C PRO A 373 50.60 1.65 25.25
N GLY A 374 50.74 1.01 26.42
CA GLY A 374 51.36 1.61 27.60
C GLY A 374 50.38 2.19 28.61
N LEU A 375 49.95 1.36 29.56
CA LEU A 375 49.73 1.68 30.99
C LEU A 375 49.47 0.35 31.75
N PRO A 376 49.94 0.21 33.00
CA PRO A 376 49.94 -1.07 33.73
C PRO A 376 48.53 -1.46 34.23
N ARG A 377 48.22 -2.76 34.15
CA ARG A 377 46.94 -3.36 34.56
C ARG A 377 46.79 -3.39 36.09
N PRO A 378 45.63 -3.04 36.66
CA PRO A 378 45.34 -3.29 38.07
C PRO A 378 44.99 -4.78 38.30
N ALA A 379 45.39 -5.30 39.46
CA ALA A 379 45.21 -6.68 39.89
C ALA A 379 43.71 -7.07 40.00
N GLY A 380 43.36 -8.23 39.46
CA GLY A 380 42.01 -8.81 39.55
C GLY A 380 41.75 -9.50 40.91
N PRO A 381 40.48 -9.65 41.33
CA PRO A 381 40.14 -10.27 42.60
C PRO A 381 40.24 -11.81 42.55
N ALA A 382 40.57 -12.39 43.71
CA ALA A 382 40.82 -13.81 43.94
C ALA A 382 39.59 -14.71 43.73
N GLN A 383 39.79 -15.89 43.14
CA GLN A 383 38.79 -16.97 43.06
C GLN A 383 38.80 -17.85 44.34
N PRO A 384 37.64 -18.26 44.89
CA PRO A 384 37.58 -19.30 45.91
C PRO A 384 37.68 -20.71 45.31
N GLY A 385 38.43 -21.58 45.98
CA GLY A 385 38.87 -22.88 45.51
C GLY A 385 37.75 -23.92 45.27
N ARG A 386 37.93 -24.72 44.21
CA ARG A 386 37.20 -25.96 43.96
C ARG A 386 37.99 -27.14 44.51
N ARG A 387 37.39 -27.82 45.49
CA ARG A 387 37.80 -29.12 46.02
C ARG A 387 37.72 -30.19 44.93
N ALA A 388 38.71 -31.07 44.96
CA ALA A 388 38.92 -32.20 44.07
C ALA A 388 37.76 -33.22 44.11
N LEU A 389 37.32 -33.68 42.93
CA LEU A 389 36.65 -34.95 42.75
C LEU A 389 37.43 -35.78 41.73
N ARG A 390 37.75 -37.00 42.18
CA ARG A 390 38.58 -38.02 41.56
C ARG A 390 37.84 -38.68 40.37
N PRO A 391 38.52 -39.06 39.28
CA PRO A 391 37.84 -39.58 38.09
C PRO A 391 37.53 -41.08 38.18
N LEU A 392 36.31 -41.46 37.81
CA LEU A 392 35.92 -42.84 37.52
C LEU A 392 36.22 -43.15 36.04
N ARG A 393 37.04 -44.18 35.82
CA ARG A 393 37.35 -44.81 34.53
C ARG A 393 36.10 -45.53 33.99
N HIS A 394 35.70 -45.23 32.77
CA HIS A 394 35.12 -46.24 31.88
C HIS A 394 35.71 -46.09 30.48
N GLY A 395 36.19 -47.23 29.96
CA GLY A 395 36.79 -47.35 28.64
C GLY A 395 35.73 -47.31 27.55
N GLY A 396 36.05 -46.58 26.49
CA GLY A 396 35.30 -46.53 25.25
C GLY A 396 36.18 -45.89 24.18
N THR A 397 36.72 -46.72 23.30
CA THR A 397 37.46 -46.34 22.09
C THR A 397 36.64 -45.38 21.22
N GLN A 398 37.00 -44.10 21.17
CA GLN A 398 36.52 -43.17 20.15
C GLN A 398 37.53 -43.09 19.00
N ARG A 399 37.12 -43.61 17.85
CA ARG A 399 37.74 -43.34 16.55
C ARG A 399 37.53 -41.87 16.19
N VAL A 400 38.63 -41.19 15.86
CA VAL A 400 38.66 -39.84 15.29
C VAL A 400 38.12 -39.91 13.85
N LEU A 401 36.96 -39.30 13.58
CA LEU A 401 36.47 -39.03 12.23
C LEU A 401 37.09 -37.72 11.71
N PRO A 402 37.62 -37.67 10.48
CA PRO A 402 38.29 -36.49 9.94
C PRO A 402 37.31 -35.39 9.49
N ASP A 403 37.76 -34.13 9.65
CA ASP A 403 37.05 -32.89 9.31
C ASP A 403 36.92 -32.70 7.78
N PRO A 404 35.69 -32.59 7.22
CA PRO A 404 35.45 -32.46 5.77
C PRO A 404 35.87 -31.12 5.14
N ARG A 405 36.36 -30.14 5.92
CA ARG A 405 36.64 -28.79 5.41
C ARG A 405 38.08 -28.58 4.95
N THR A 406 39.01 -29.43 5.40
CA THR A 406 40.45 -29.29 5.09
C THR A 406 40.85 -29.95 3.76
N ASP A 407 40.14 -30.98 3.29
CA ASP A 407 40.48 -31.70 2.05
C ASP A 407 39.98 -31.01 0.77
N ARG A 408 38.90 -30.20 0.84
CA ARG A 408 38.37 -29.47 -0.33
C ARG A 408 39.28 -28.32 -0.78
N ALA A 409 39.99 -27.67 0.15
CA ALA A 409 40.92 -26.60 -0.18
C ALA A 409 42.18 -27.14 -0.89
N ALA A 410 42.68 -28.30 -0.45
CA ALA A 410 43.83 -28.96 -1.07
C ALA A 410 43.52 -29.55 -2.46
N ALA A 411 42.28 -29.98 -2.71
CA ALA A 411 41.84 -30.52 -4.01
C ALA A 411 41.65 -29.43 -5.09
N LEU A 412 41.22 -28.22 -4.71
CA LEU A 412 41.01 -27.10 -5.64
C LEU A 412 42.32 -26.45 -6.10
N GLN A 413 43.35 -26.42 -5.24
CA GLN A 413 44.68 -25.93 -5.62
C GLN A 413 45.38 -26.85 -6.63
N ARG A 414 45.22 -28.18 -6.52
CA ARG A 414 45.79 -29.14 -7.49
C ARG A 414 45.10 -29.10 -8.86
N ARG A 415 43.84 -28.66 -8.94
CA ARG A 415 43.11 -28.51 -10.21
C ARG A 415 43.51 -27.25 -10.98
N ARG A 416 43.82 -26.14 -10.29
CA ARG A 416 44.30 -24.91 -10.93
C ARG A 416 45.73 -25.02 -11.47
N GLN A 417 46.58 -25.86 -10.86
CA GLN A 417 47.95 -26.07 -11.34
C GLN A 417 48.06 -26.99 -12.56
N ARG A 418 47.00 -27.71 -12.95
CA ARG A 418 46.99 -28.60 -14.14
C ARG A 418 46.43 -27.97 -15.41
N GLN A 419 45.96 -26.72 -15.36
CA GLN A 419 45.24 -26.08 -16.46
C GLN A 419 45.97 -24.89 -17.10
N GLY A 420 47.26 -24.75 -16.81
CA GLY A 420 48.13 -23.78 -17.45
C GLY A 420 49.27 -24.50 -18.14
N ASP A 421 49.02 -25.08 -19.32
CA ASP A 421 50.06 -25.34 -20.31
C ASP A 421 49.46 -25.57 -21.71
N HIS A 422 50.00 -24.83 -22.67
CA HIS A 422 49.98 -24.97 -24.14
C HIS A 422 49.14 -24.03 -25.04
N PRO A 423 49.68 -23.67 -26.25
CA PRO A 423 49.68 -22.29 -26.74
C PRO A 423 49.01 -22.08 -28.12
N ARG A 424 49.09 -20.81 -28.56
CA ARG A 424 48.54 -20.10 -29.73
C ARG A 424 48.69 -20.73 -31.13
N GLY A 425 47.74 -20.37 -32.00
CA GLY A 425 47.79 -20.27 -33.48
C GLY A 425 46.35 -20.24 -34.01
N GLY A 426 45.83 -19.39 -34.89
CA GLY A 426 46.36 -18.46 -35.89
C GLY A 426 45.48 -18.63 -37.16
N GLY A 427 44.91 -17.56 -37.74
CA GLY A 427 44.31 -17.60 -39.09
C GLY A 427 42.93 -16.95 -39.29
N ASP A 428 42.96 -15.75 -39.88
CA ASP A 428 41.90 -14.96 -40.58
C ASP A 428 41.41 -15.63 -41.91
N PRO A 429 40.57 -15.03 -42.80
CA PRO A 429 39.41 -14.11 -42.67
C PRO A 429 38.23 -14.43 -43.67
N GLU A 430 37.27 -13.50 -43.77
CA GLU A 430 36.33 -13.21 -44.90
C GLU A 430 35.07 -14.08 -45.17
N HIS A 431 33.90 -13.42 -45.14
CA HIS A 431 33.04 -13.34 -46.33
C HIS A 431 32.03 -12.17 -46.28
N ARG A 432 32.09 -11.35 -47.34
CA ARG A 432 31.17 -10.28 -47.77
C ARG A 432 29.95 -10.84 -48.52
N ALA A 433 28.88 -10.02 -48.55
CA ALA A 433 27.83 -9.81 -49.57
C ALA A 433 26.43 -9.85 -48.93
N GLY A 434 25.44 -9.03 -49.26
CA GLY A 434 25.24 -8.03 -50.32
C GLY A 434 23.74 -7.66 -50.32
N HIS A 435 23.47 -6.36 -50.50
CA HIS A 435 22.20 -5.64 -50.75
C HIS A 435 21.35 -6.18 -51.94
N PRO A 436 20.27 -5.50 -52.45
CA PRO A 436 19.12 -4.78 -51.87
C PRO A 436 17.79 -4.97 -52.68
N GLY A 437 16.73 -4.21 -52.36
CA GLY A 437 15.66 -3.78 -53.31
C GLY A 437 14.24 -3.90 -52.71
N ALA A 438 13.22 -3.04 -52.87
CA ALA A 438 12.88 -1.81 -53.59
C ALA A 438 11.44 -1.97 -54.15
N GLY A 439 10.63 -0.90 -54.12
CA GLY A 439 9.31 -0.78 -54.78
C GLY A 439 8.19 -0.42 -53.79
N ALA A 440 7.67 0.81 -53.64
CA ALA A 440 7.23 1.88 -54.55
C ALA A 440 5.83 1.68 -55.18
N GLN A 441 5.08 2.80 -55.24
CA GLN A 441 3.79 3.12 -55.90
C GLN A 441 2.54 3.02 -55.00
N SER A 442 1.77 4.07 -54.65
CA SER A 442 1.24 5.31 -55.29
C SER A 442 -0.02 5.12 -56.15
N HIS A 443 -1.16 5.68 -55.70
CA HIS A 443 -2.30 6.24 -56.49
C HIS A 443 -3.25 6.94 -55.47
N ARG A 444 -3.43 8.29 -55.43
CA ARG A 444 -4.31 9.19 -56.23
C ARG A 444 -5.72 8.62 -56.49
N ALA A 445 -6.86 9.33 -56.40
CA ALA A 445 -7.24 10.70 -56.02
C ALA A 445 -8.81 10.81 -56.05
N GLY A 446 -9.38 11.94 -55.58
CA GLY A 446 -10.71 12.46 -55.97
C GLY A 446 -11.70 12.64 -54.80
N LYS A 447 -11.96 13.86 -54.30
CA LYS A 447 -13.02 14.86 -54.70
C LYS A 447 -14.42 14.38 -54.29
N ASP A 448 -15.18 15.07 -53.42
CA ASP A 448 -15.84 16.35 -53.70
C ASP A 448 -16.23 17.18 -52.46
N ALA A 449 -16.47 18.47 -52.72
CA ALA A 449 -16.84 19.54 -51.79
C ALA A 449 -18.37 19.78 -51.70
N ARG A 450 -18.85 20.33 -50.57
CA ARG A 450 -19.89 21.39 -50.48
C ARG A 450 -20.05 21.89 -49.03
N ALA A 451 -20.23 23.21 -48.89
CA ALA A 451 -20.44 23.99 -47.66
C ALA A 451 -21.93 24.47 -47.56
N PRO A 452 -22.32 25.48 -46.74
CA PRO A 452 -22.46 25.52 -45.28
C PRO A 452 -23.85 26.04 -44.80
N GLY A 453 -24.11 26.00 -43.48
CA GLY A 453 -25.23 26.69 -42.79
C GLY A 453 -25.72 25.86 -41.60
N ALA A 454 -26.16 26.36 -40.44
CA ALA A 454 -26.34 27.69 -39.90
C ALA A 454 -26.30 27.57 -38.36
N GLN A 455 -25.87 28.61 -37.65
CA GLN A 455 -26.03 28.75 -36.20
C GLN A 455 -27.49 29.04 -35.84
N PRO A 456 -27.89 28.75 -34.59
CA PRO A 456 -28.49 29.81 -33.80
C PRO A 456 -27.81 29.99 -32.44
N GLN A 457 -27.64 31.27 -32.09
CA GLN A 457 -27.29 31.76 -30.76
C GLN A 457 -28.39 31.41 -29.74
N LEU A 458 -28.01 31.04 -28.52
CA LEU A 458 -28.82 31.22 -27.31
C LEU A 458 -27.88 31.47 -26.11
N THR A 459 -27.76 32.77 -25.80
CA THR A 459 -27.78 33.42 -24.49
C THR A 459 -27.07 32.76 -23.30
N ARG A 460 -26.04 33.47 -22.81
CA ARG A 460 -25.45 33.35 -21.47
C ARG A 460 -26.53 33.39 -20.37
N VAL A 461 -26.45 32.44 -19.44
CA VAL A 461 -26.81 32.65 -18.04
C VAL A 461 -25.57 32.30 -17.22
N SER A 462 -24.93 33.32 -16.67
CA SER A 462 -23.86 33.20 -15.69
C SER A 462 -24.45 32.72 -14.36
N GLY A 463 -23.95 31.62 -13.81
CA GLY A 463 -24.32 31.12 -12.49
C GLY A 463 -23.10 30.63 -11.73
N SER A 464 -22.53 31.49 -10.87
CA SER A 464 -21.36 31.24 -10.01
C SER A 464 -21.67 30.33 -8.80
N ALA A 465 -22.48 29.28 -9.00
CA ALA A 465 -22.86 28.33 -7.95
C ALA A 465 -22.44 26.89 -8.27
N ASP A 466 -22.06 26.60 -9.52
CA ASP A 466 -21.74 25.24 -9.98
C ASP A 466 -20.26 24.84 -9.77
N ASP A 467 -19.34 25.80 -9.62
CA ASP A 467 -17.90 25.51 -9.41
C ASP A 467 -17.63 24.74 -8.10
N ARG A 468 -18.46 24.94 -7.07
CA ARG A 468 -18.33 24.20 -5.81
C ARG A 468 -18.88 22.77 -5.89
N ALA A 469 -19.77 22.48 -6.84
CA ALA A 469 -20.28 21.13 -7.02
C ALA A 469 -19.28 20.24 -7.78
N VAL A 470 -18.46 20.84 -8.65
CA VAL A 470 -17.41 20.14 -9.40
C VAL A 470 -16.17 19.87 -8.53
N GLU A 471 -15.72 20.82 -7.70
CA GLU A 471 -14.60 20.59 -6.76
C GLU A 471 -14.88 19.47 -5.76
N VAL A 472 -16.14 19.28 -5.37
CA VAL A 472 -16.54 18.30 -4.33
C VAL A 472 -16.68 16.88 -4.90
N ARG A 473 -17.02 16.72 -6.18
CA ARG A 473 -17.12 15.40 -6.82
C ARG A 473 -15.78 14.71 -7.06
N VAL A 474 -14.68 15.45 -7.06
CA VAL A 474 -13.34 14.87 -7.28
C VAL A 474 -12.51 14.75 -5.99
N ALA A 475 -13.06 15.24 -4.87
CA ALA A 475 -12.46 15.11 -3.54
C ALA A 475 -12.86 13.79 -2.84
N ALA A 476 -13.96 13.16 -3.25
CA ALA A 476 -14.33 11.79 -2.89
C ALA A 476 -13.65 10.78 -3.82
#